data_AF-A0A971CMJ4-F1
#
_entry.id   AF-A0A971CMJ4-F1
#
_cell.length_a   1.000
_cell.length_b   1.000
_cell.length_c   1.000
_cell.angle_alpha   90.00
_cell.angle_beta   90.00
_cell.angle_gamma   90.00
#
_symmetry.space_group_name_H-M   'P 1'
#
loop_
_entity.id
_entity.type
_entity.pdbx_description
1 polymer ?
#
loop_
_entity_poly.entity_id
_entity_poly.type
_entity_poly.pdbx_seq_one_letter_code
_entity_poly.pdbx_strand_id
1 'polypeptide(L)'
;MASLSGTAESIFDANPGTVDRMPARPHRILHADLPFYSDPGCTKRVENATLLVLRCEDPAQTHQMIECMPTRKRYQAGQIVTWELNKDRIWEDAWYRNPETEKVEKAWTQAVEFEGRIVTQTGPSGR
;
A
#
# COMPACT_ATOMS: atom_id res chain seq x y z
N MET A 1 58.56 -14.75 -14.48
CA MET A 1 57.61 -13.76 -13.93
C MET A 1 56.92 -13.06 -15.09
N ALA A 2 55.60 -13.16 -15.19
CA ALA A 2 54.75 -12.23 -15.92
C ALA A 2 53.32 -12.39 -15.40
N SER A 3 52.88 -11.45 -14.56
CA SER A 3 51.51 -11.36 -14.06
C SER A 3 50.65 -10.64 -15.10
N LEU A 4 49.55 -11.25 -15.52
CA LEU A 4 48.50 -10.61 -16.30
C LEU A 4 47.38 -10.22 -15.32
N SER A 5 47.25 -8.92 -15.02
CA SER A 5 46.09 -8.38 -14.32
C SER A 5 45.25 -7.63 -15.35
N GLY A 6 44.22 -8.30 -15.88
CA GLY A 6 43.19 -7.66 -16.70
C GLY A 6 41.97 -7.38 -15.83
N THR A 7 41.76 -6.13 -15.47
CA THR A 7 40.50 -5.70 -14.85
C THR A 7 39.51 -5.48 -15.99
N ALA A 8 38.49 -6.33 -16.10
CA ALA A 8 37.40 -6.11 -17.04
C ALA A 8 36.54 -4.96 -16.51
N GLU A 9 36.54 -3.82 -17.22
CA GLU A 9 35.60 -2.74 -16.93
C GLU A 9 34.17 -3.19 -17.28
N SER A 10 33.25 -2.96 -16.35
CA SER A 10 31.83 -3.30 -16.52
C SER A 10 31.23 -2.40 -17.61
N ILE A 11 30.67 -3.02 -18.65
CA ILE A 11 29.90 -2.38 -19.73
C ILE A 11 28.53 -1.84 -19.28
N PHE A 12 28.19 -1.98 -17.99
CA PHE A 12 26.92 -1.49 -17.46
C PHE A 12 27.03 -0.01 -17.09
N ASP A 13 26.44 0.85 -17.91
CA ASP A 13 26.18 2.23 -17.54
C ASP A 13 24.99 2.27 -16.57
N ALA A 14 25.28 2.56 -15.30
CA ALA A 14 24.28 2.64 -14.24
C ALA A 14 23.41 3.91 -14.31
N ASN A 15 23.65 4.78 -15.29
CA ASN A 15 22.90 6.01 -15.48
C ASN A 15 21.87 5.85 -16.61
N PRO A 16 20.58 5.64 -16.31
CA PRO A 16 19.55 5.38 -17.32
C PRO A 16 19.19 6.63 -18.17
N GLY A 17 19.86 7.77 -17.97
CA GLY A 17 19.54 9.02 -18.64
C GLY A 17 18.24 9.64 -18.10
N THR A 18 17.32 10.01 -18.99
CA THR A 18 16.06 10.69 -18.65
C THR A 18 15.07 9.75 -17.98
N VAL A 19 14.63 10.10 -16.78
CA VAL A 19 13.54 9.40 -16.08
C VAL A 19 12.20 10.05 -16.42
N ASP A 20 11.35 9.36 -17.18
CA ASP A 20 9.94 9.74 -17.26
C ASP A 20 9.28 9.42 -15.91
N ARG A 21 8.76 10.45 -15.24
CA ARG A 21 7.96 10.24 -14.03
C ARG A 21 6.62 9.66 -14.44
N MET A 22 6.43 8.37 -14.18
CA MET A 22 5.14 7.74 -14.35
C MET A 22 4.11 8.48 -13.49
N PRO A 23 2.98 8.94 -14.07
CA PRO A 23 1.95 9.62 -13.29
C PRO A 23 1.49 8.72 -12.13
N ALA A 24 1.36 9.33 -10.95
CA ALA A 24 0.93 8.60 -9.75
C ALA A 24 -0.48 8.06 -9.97
N ARG A 25 -0.66 6.74 -9.81
CA ARG A 25 -1.98 6.10 -9.89
C ARG A 25 -2.82 6.52 -8.69
N PRO A 26 -3.98 7.17 -8.88
CA PRO A 26 -4.85 7.58 -7.78
C PRO A 26 -5.48 6.35 -7.14
N HIS A 27 -5.51 6.34 -5.80
CA HIS A 27 -6.23 5.32 -5.03
C HIS A 27 -7.32 5.98 -4.20
N ARG A 28 -8.52 5.41 -4.23
CA ARG A 28 -9.64 5.84 -3.39
C ARG A 28 -9.67 5.02 -2.12
N ILE A 29 -9.83 5.70 -0.98
CA ILE A 29 -10.10 5.05 0.30
C ILE A 29 -11.58 4.65 0.33
N LEU A 30 -11.85 3.36 0.42
CA LEU A 30 -13.21 2.83 0.57
C LEU A 30 -13.59 2.79 2.04
N HIS A 31 -12.70 2.26 2.88
CA HIS A 31 -12.88 2.18 4.34
C HIS A 31 -11.59 2.62 5.04
N ALA A 32 -11.74 3.34 6.14
CA ALA A 32 -10.63 3.85 6.96
C ALA A 32 -10.85 3.51 8.44
N ASP A 33 -9.78 3.64 9.23
CA ASP A 33 -9.79 3.45 10.68
C ASP A 33 -10.32 2.07 11.13
N LEU A 34 -10.21 1.05 10.28
CA LEU A 34 -10.64 -0.30 10.62
C LEU A 34 -9.65 -0.93 11.61
N PRO A 35 -10.13 -1.61 12.68
CA PRO A 35 -9.25 -2.42 13.51
C PRO A 35 -8.80 -3.66 12.72
N PHE A 36 -7.57 -4.08 12.98
CA PHE A 36 -7.06 -5.38 12.54
C PHE A 36 -6.38 -6.12 13.68
N TYR A 37 -6.19 -7.41 13.48
CA TYR A 37 -5.84 -8.37 14.51
C TYR A 37 -4.72 -9.27 14.03
N SER A 38 -3.85 -9.69 14.95
CA SER A 38 -2.74 -10.59 14.66
C SER A 38 -3.12 -12.08 14.72
N ASP A 39 -4.41 -12.39 14.82
CA ASP A 39 -4.93 -13.75 14.92
C ASP A 39 -6.24 -13.93 14.13
N PRO A 40 -6.50 -15.14 13.57
CA PRO A 40 -7.71 -15.43 12.81
C PRO A 40 -9.02 -15.28 13.58
N GLY A 41 -8.98 -15.29 14.92
CA GLY A 41 -10.16 -15.12 15.78
C GLY A 41 -10.58 -13.67 15.98
N CYS A 42 -9.81 -12.71 15.47
CA CYS A 42 -9.96 -11.28 15.76
C CYS A 42 -10.01 -10.99 17.28
N THR A 43 -9.10 -11.58 18.05
CA THR A 43 -9.05 -11.44 19.52
C THR A 43 -7.86 -10.60 20.00
N LYS A 44 -6.78 -10.52 19.23
CA LYS A 44 -5.54 -9.80 19.51
C LYS A 44 -5.44 -8.58 18.60
N ARG A 45 -6.13 -7.52 18.99
CA ARG A 45 -6.12 -6.26 18.24
C ARG A 45 -4.71 -5.67 18.22
N VAL A 46 -4.33 -5.11 17.06
CA VAL A 46 -3.14 -4.27 16.93
C VAL A 46 -3.54 -2.83 17.24
N GLU A 47 -2.99 -2.28 18.33
CA GLU A 47 -3.46 -1.00 18.90
C GLU A 47 -2.79 0.24 18.29
N ASN A 48 -1.60 0.07 17.71
CA ASN A 48 -0.78 1.19 17.24
C ASN A 48 -0.96 1.49 15.75
N ALA A 49 -1.93 0.89 15.06
CA ALA A 49 -2.25 1.12 13.65
C ALA A 49 -3.69 0.73 13.33
N THR A 50 -4.17 1.15 12.16
CA THR A 50 -5.46 0.77 11.58
C THR A 50 -5.26 0.23 10.17
N LEU A 51 -6.30 -0.40 9.64
CA LEU A 51 -6.38 -0.92 8.29
C LEU A 51 -7.17 0.06 7.41
N LEU A 52 -6.67 0.24 6.18
CA LEU A 52 -7.38 0.88 5.09
C LEU A 52 -7.81 -0.16 4.06
N VAL A 53 -8.98 0.05 3.46
CA VAL A 53 -9.39 -0.63 2.24
C VAL A 53 -9.34 0.39 1.10
N LEU A 54 -8.57 0.10 0.07
CA LEU A 54 -8.24 1.01 -1.03
C LEU A 54 -8.65 0.39 -2.37
N ARG A 55 -9.00 1.22 -3.35
CA ARG A 55 -9.18 0.81 -4.75
C ARG A 55 -8.36 1.69 -5.66
N CYS A 56 -7.68 1.11 -6.65
CA CYS A 56 -7.05 1.89 -7.71
C CYS A 56 -8.12 2.49 -8.64
N GLU A 57 -8.06 3.80 -8.89
CA GLU A 57 -8.99 4.53 -9.76
C GLU A 57 -8.41 4.75 -11.17
N ASP A 58 -7.39 3.96 -11.56
CA ASP A 58 -6.81 4.03 -12.91
C ASP A 58 -7.84 3.51 -13.94
N PRO A 59 -8.33 4.36 -14.86
CA PRO A 59 -9.33 3.97 -15.85
C PRO A 59 -8.79 2.94 -16.86
N ALA A 60 -7.46 2.81 -17.00
CA ALA A 60 -6.85 1.78 -17.85
C ALA A 60 -6.89 0.39 -17.20
N GLN A 61 -7.16 0.30 -15.90
CA GLN A 61 -7.19 -0.96 -15.18
C GLN A 61 -8.54 -1.67 -15.38
N THR A 62 -8.51 -2.80 -16.08
CA THR A 62 -9.72 -3.59 -16.41
C THR A 62 -10.32 -4.33 -15.23
N HIS A 63 -9.55 -4.54 -14.16
CA HIS A 63 -9.98 -5.21 -12.94
C HIS A 63 -9.82 -4.28 -11.74
N GLN A 64 -10.90 -4.04 -10.99
CA GLN A 64 -10.84 -3.25 -9.76
C GLN A 64 -10.08 -4.05 -8.69
N MET A 65 -8.83 -3.67 -8.48
CA MET A 65 -8.00 -4.25 -7.41
C MET A 65 -8.34 -3.55 -6.10
N ILE A 66 -8.79 -4.33 -5.12
CA ILE A 66 -9.03 -3.90 -3.75
C ILE A 66 -7.82 -4.30 -2.92
N GLU A 67 -7.26 -3.33 -2.20
CA GLU A 67 -6.05 -3.50 -1.39
C GLU A 67 -6.36 -3.23 0.08
N CYS A 68 -5.88 -4.10 0.97
CA CYS A 68 -5.94 -3.90 2.41
C CYS A 68 -4.54 -3.51 2.91
N MET A 69 -4.40 -2.34 3.52
CA MET A 69 -3.08 -1.82 3.92
C MET A 69 -3.06 -1.31 5.36
N PRO A 70 -2.00 -1.62 6.14
CA PRO A 70 -1.83 -1.05 7.48
C PRO A 70 -1.33 0.38 7.41
N THR A 71 -1.81 1.25 8.31
CA THR A 71 -1.31 2.62 8.44
C THR A 71 -1.40 3.12 9.88
N ARG A 72 -0.53 4.08 10.22
CA ARG A 72 -0.63 4.88 11.44
C ARG A 72 -1.15 6.30 11.19
N LYS A 73 -1.32 6.68 9.93
CA LYS A 73 -1.90 7.97 9.54
C LYS A 73 -3.43 7.88 9.60
N ARG A 74 -4.07 9.03 9.81
CA ARG A 74 -5.53 9.14 9.78
C ARG A 74 -5.99 9.48 8.37
N TYR A 75 -7.01 8.77 7.93
CA TYR A 75 -7.64 8.96 6.63
C TYR A 75 -9.16 8.93 6.77
N GLN A 76 -9.87 9.27 5.70
CA GLN A 76 -11.32 9.19 5.62
C GLN A 76 -11.74 8.48 4.35
N ALA A 77 -12.82 7.71 4.43
CA ALA A 77 -13.48 7.14 3.26
C ALA A 77 -13.81 8.24 2.23
N GLY A 78 -13.65 7.91 0.95
CA GLY A 78 -13.87 8.81 -0.18
C GLY A 78 -12.65 9.66 -0.58
N GLN A 79 -11.62 9.77 0.26
CA GLN A 79 -10.39 10.49 -0.08
C GLN A 79 -9.64 9.81 -1.24
N ILE A 80 -8.98 10.64 -2.07
CA ILE A 80 -8.02 10.18 -3.08
C ILE A 80 -6.61 10.37 -2.54
N VAL A 81 -5.81 9.31 -2.62
CA VAL A 81 -4.44 9.27 -2.12
C VAL A 81 -3.45 8.76 -3.17
N THR A 82 -2.18 9.13 -3.00
CA THR A 82 -1.05 8.52 -3.73
C THR A 82 -0.70 7.15 -3.14
N TRP A 83 -0.04 6.30 -3.92
CA TRP A 83 0.53 5.05 -3.43
C TRP A 83 1.94 5.28 -2.90
N GLU A 84 2.08 5.43 -1.59
CA GLU A 84 3.37 5.61 -0.92
C GLU A 84 3.48 4.64 0.25
N LEU A 85 4.65 3.99 0.37
CA LEU A 85 4.89 2.90 1.29
C LEU A 85 6.16 3.18 2.11
N ASN A 86 6.08 2.94 3.41
CA ASN A 86 7.21 2.95 4.33
C ASN A 86 7.72 1.52 4.54
N LYS A 87 8.75 1.16 3.77
CA LYS A 87 9.38 -0.17 3.76
C LYS A 87 10.15 -0.51 5.05
N ASP A 88 10.47 0.49 5.87
CA ASP A 88 11.18 0.28 7.13
C ASP A 88 10.24 -0.21 8.25
N ARG A 89 8.92 -0.25 7.96
CA ARG A 89 7.92 -0.82 8.86
C ARG A 89 7.13 -1.91 8.17
N ILE A 90 7.38 -3.13 8.64
CA ILE A 90 6.72 -4.35 8.18
C ILE A 90 5.69 -4.78 9.22
N TRP A 91 4.54 -5.21 8.71
CA TRP A 91 3.45 -5.80 9.46
C TRP A 91 3.28 -7.24 9.01
N GLU A 92 3.27 -8.16 9.97
CA GLU A 92 3.06 -9.58 9.75
C GLU A 92 1.57 -9.89 9.52
N ASP A 93 1.24 -11.17 9.46
CA ASP A 93 -0.11 -11.71 9.27
C ASP A 93 -1.19 -10.88 9.99
N ALA A 94 -2.23 -10.50 9.25
CA ALA A 94 -3.34 -9.73 9.80
C ALA A 94 -4.70 -10.23 9.32
N TRP A 95 -5.68 -10.08 10.20
CA TRP A 95 -7.09 -10.34 9.97
C TRP A 95 -7.91 -9.12 10.34
N TYR A 96 -9.06 -8.97 9.70
CA TYR A 96 -9.99 -7.89 9.99
C TYR A 96 -11.42 -8.38 9.79
N ARG A 97 -12.37 -7.63 10.34
CA ARG A 97 -13.79 -7.82 10.04
C ARG A 97 -14.16 -6.92 8.88
N ASN A 98 -14.53 -7.52 7.75
CA ASN A 98 -14.97 -6.78 6.57
C ASN A 98 -16.26 -6.00 6.92
N PRO A 99 -16.30 -4.66 6.76
CA PRO A 99 -17.45 -3.85 7.16
C PRO A 99 -18.68 -4.06 6.26
N GLU A 100 -18.52 -4.64 5.07
CA GLU A 100 -19.62 -4.89 4.12
C GLU A 100 -20.23 -6.29 4.31
N THR A 101 -19.42 -7.28 4.65
CA THR A 101 -19.85 -8.69 4.75
C THR A 101 -19.94 -9.20 6.19
N GLU A 102 -19.41 -8.43 7.14
CA GLU A 102 -19.23 -8.78 8.55
C GLU A 102 -18.36 -10.02 8.83
N LYS A 103 -17.80 -10.64 7.78
CA LYS A 103 -16.95 -11.82 7.89
C LYS A 103 -15.55 -11.44 8.33
N VAL A 104 -14.90 -12.37 9.04
CA VAL A 104 -13.47 -12.27 9.31
C VAL A 104 -12.71 -12.72 8.07
N GLU A 105 -11.81 -11.87 7.60
CA GLU A 105 -11.02 -12.07 6.40
C GLU A 105 -9.54 -11.87 6.71
N LYS A 106 -8.68 -12.62 6.03
CA LYS A 106 -7.23 -12.38 6.08
C LYS A 106 -6.94 -11.15 5.23
N ALA A 107 -6.34 -10.13 5.82
CA ALA A 107 -5.99 -8.89 5.12
C ALA A 107 -4.69 -9.05 4.32
N TRP A 108 -3.65 -9.59 4.96
CA TRP A 108 -2.37 -9.87 4.34
C TRP A 108 -1.60 -10.95 5.12
N THR A 109 -0.57 -11.50 4.48
CA THR A 109 0.46 -12.31 5.15
C THR A 109 1.64 -11.44 5.61
N GLN A 110 1.98 -10.44 4.81
CA GLN A 110 2.96 -9.42 5.13
C GLN A 110 2.60 -8.15 4.37
N ALA A 111 2.75 -7.00 5.00
CA ALA A 111 2.53 -5.71 4.38
C ALA A 111 3.55 -4.69 4.89
N VAL A 112 3.85 -3.68 4.09
CA VAL A 112 4.58 -2.49 4.52
C VAL A 112 3.60 -1.40 4.89
N GLU A 113 4.01 -0.48 5.76
CA GLU A 113 3.15 0.62 6.19
C GLU A 113 2.76 1.52 5.01
N PHE A 114 1.47 1.81 4.88
CA PHE A 114 0.95 2.77 3.91
C PHE A 114 1.04 4.20 4.45
N GLU A 115 1.60 5.08 3.62
CA GLU A 115 1.87 6.48 3.94
C GLU A 115 1.39 7.46 2.87
N GLY A 116 0.49 7.04 1.98
CA GLY A 116 -0.06 7.83 0.87
C GLY A 116 -0.43 9.28 1.24
N ARG A 117 -0.12 10.21 0.34
CA ARG A 117 -0.49 11.62 0.48
C ARG A 117 -1.91 11.84 -0.03
N ILE A 118 -2.68 12.65 0.68
CA ILE A 118 -4.03 13.06 0.27
C ILE A 118 -3.90 14.02 -0.93
N VAL A 119 -4.51 13.66 -2.04
CA VAL A 119 -4.55 14.47 -3.28
C VAL A 119 -5.82 15.31 -3.32
N THR A 120 -6.95 14.73 -2.94
CA THR A 120 -8.26 15.40 -2.94
C THR A 120 -9.00 15.06 -1.65
N GLN A 121 -9.51 16.09 -0.95
CA GLN A 121 -10.45 15.91 0.14
C GLN A 121 -11.80 15.43 -0.39
N THR A 122 -12.45 14.56 0.40
CA THR A 122 -13.74 13.88 0.18
C THR A 122 -14.62 14.54 -0.90
N GLY A 123 -14.75 13.88 -2.06
CA GLY A 123 -15.77 14.23 -3.05
C GLY A 123 -17.18 13.93 -2.50
N PRO A 124 -18.24 14.61 -2.96
CA PRO A 124 -19.55 14.54 -2.34
C PRO A 124 -20.07 13.09 -2.30
N SER A 125 -20.48 12.66 -1.11
CA SER A 125 -21.25 11.43 -0.93
C SER A 125 -22.56 11.58 -1.71
N GLY A 126 -22.63 10.95 -2.88
CA GLY A 126 -23.87 10.82 -3.64
C GLY A 126 -24.90 10.05 -2.81
N ARG A 127 -26.09 10.63 -2.70
CA ARG A 127 -27.28 10.06 -2.05
C ARG A 127 -27.75 8.79 -2.74
#